data_AF-A0A9W7H941-F1
#
_entry.id   AF-A0A9W7H941-F1
#
_cell.length_a   1.000
_cell.length_b   1.000
_cell.length_c   1.000
_cell.angle_alpha   90.00
_cell.angle_beta   90.00
_cell.angle_gamma   90.00
#
_symmetry.space_group_name_H-M   'P 1'
#
loop_
_entity.id
_entity.type
_entity.pdbx_description
1 polymer ?
#
loop_
_entity_poly.entity_id
_entity_poly.type
_entity_poly.pdbx_seq_one_letter_code
_entity_poly.pdbx_strand_id
1 'polypeptide(L)'
;MSKVSIVLCAVTLLVVVFSVSEVAANSKCDNALDLMSPCLNEYKKPAPSANCCAKAKEHVTCFCGYMQSEDLKRVFDRIEIRKMAKMCGATFPPC
;
A
#
# COMPACT_ATOMS: atom_id res chain seq x y z
N MET A 1 -31.82 20.23 -32.50
CA MET A 1 -31.06 20.62 -31.29
C MET A 1 -31.14 19.57 -30.16
N SER A 2 -31.94 18.50 -30.28
CA SER A 2 -32.11 17.49 -29.20
C SER A 2 -31.07 16.37 -29.13
N LYS A 3 -30.26 16.17 -30.16
CA LYS A 3 -29.31 15.03 -30.24
C LYS A 3 -27.94 15.36 -29.63
N VAL A 4 -27.57 16.64 -29.61
CA VAL A 4 -26.24 17.11 -29.17
C VAL A 4 -26.14 17.12 -27.64
N SER A 5 -27.22 17.47 -26.93
CA SER A 5 -27.24 17.42 -25.45
C SER A 5 -27.10 16.00 -24.89
N ILE A 6 -27.67 15.01 -25.58
CA ILE A 6 -27.65 13.61 -25.11
C ILE A 6 -26.23 13.03 -25.23
N VAL A 7 -25.54 13.32 -26.34
CA VAL A 7 -24.16 12.86 -26.56
C VAL A 7 -23.19 13.53 -25.59
N LEU A 8 -23.39 14.82 -25.28
CA LEU A 8 -22.53 15.53 -24.34
C LEU A 8 -22.66 15.01 -22.90
N CYS A 9 -23.88 14.62 -22.46
CA CYS A 9 -24.09 13.98 -21.17
C CYS A 9 -23.52 12.56 -21.09
N ALA A 10 -23.52 11.80 -22.19
CA ALA A 10 -22.97 10.44 -22.21
C ALA A 10 -21.43 10.44 -22.09
N VAL A 11 -20.76 11.45 -22.67
CA VAL A 11 -19.28 11.55 -22.64
C VAL A 11 -18.77 12.02 -21.28
N THR A 12 -19.51 12.87 -20.56
CA THR A 12 -19.11 13.31 -19.21
C THR A 12 -19.25 12.21 -18.15
N LEU A 13 -20.17 11.25 -18.35
CA LEU A 13 -20.36 10.12 -17.43
C LEU A 13 -19.26 9.05 -17.56
N LEU A 14 -18.59 8.93 -18.70
CA LEU A 14 -17.55 7.92 -18.94
C LEU A 14 -16.17 8.30 -18.38
N VAL A 15 -15.89 9.58 -18.13
CA VAL A 15 -14.56 10.05 -17.69
C VAL A 15 -14.36 9.92 -16.17
N VAL A 16 -15.44 9.75 -15.39
CA VAL A 16 -15.35 9.71 -13.90
C VAL A 16 -14.97 8.32 -13.36
N VAL A 17 -14.91 7.29 -14.21
CA VAL A 17 -14.71 5.90 -13.76
C VAL A 17 -13.24 5.56 -13.45
N PHE A 18 -12.26 6.41 -13.77
CA PHE A 18 -10.85 5.98 -13.76
C PHE A 18 -9.97 6.44 -12.60
N SER A 19 -10.49 7.11 -11.58
CA SER A 19 -9.62 7.57 -10.47
C SER A 19 -10.28 7.54 -9.10
N VAL A 20 -11.18 6.60 -8.85
CA VAL A 20 -11.40 6.17 -7.47
C VAL A 20 -10.42 5.01 -7.26
N SER A 21 -9.18 5.36 -6.93
CA SER A 21 -8.39 4.50 -6.07
C SER A 21 -9.13 4.54 -4.74
N GLU A 22 -10.19 3.73 -4.64
CA GLU A 22 -10.84 3.43 -3.39
C GLU A 22 -9.76 2.69 -2.62
N VAL A 23 -8.98 3.49 -1.88
CA VAL A 23 -8.30 3.01 -0.68
C VAL A 23 -9.47 2.65 0.21
N ALA A 24 -10.03 1.45 -0.02
CA ALA A 24 -10.88 0.78 0.92
C ALA A 24 -10.10 0.92 2.22
N ALA A 25 -10.62 1.74 3.13
CA ALA A 25 -10.06 1.92 4.44
C ALA A 25 -10.23 0.58 5.14
N ASN A 26 -9.35 -0.35 4.78
CA ASN A 26 -9.18 -1.60 5.45
C ASN A 26 -8.68 -1.16 6.81
N SER A 27 -9.40 -1.45 7.89
CA SER A 27 -8.99 -1.09 9.25
C SER A 27 -7.59 -1.62 9.62
N LYS A 28 -7.04 -2.52 8.80
CA LYS A 28 -5.64 -2.95 8.81
C LYS A 28 -4.64 -1.88 8.40
N CYS A 29 -5.01 -0.89 7.59
CA CYS A 29 -4.12 0.17 7.16
C CYS A 29 -3.94 1.27 8.22
N ASP A 30 -4.75 1.30 9.28
CA ASP A 30 -4.74 2.40 10.26
C ASP A 30 -3.47 2.43 11.13
N ASN A 31 -2.73 1.33 11.19
CA ASN A 31 -1.59 1.22 12.10
C ASN A 31 -0.34 0.59 11.46
N ALA A 32 0.60 1.43 11.02
CA ALA A 32 1.91 1.00 10.54
C ALA A 32 2.72 0.21 11.59
N LEU A 33 2.44 0.42 12.89
CA LEU A 33 3.12 -0.28 13.97
C LEU A 33 2.82 -1.79 13.98
N ASP A 34 1.67 -2.20 13.46
CA ASP A 34 1.30 -3.61 13.33
C ASP A 34 2.20 -4.33 12.31
N LEU A 35 2.56 -3.65 11.22
CA LEU A 35 3.58 -4.12 10.28
C LEU A 35 4.99 -4.05 10.88
N MET A 36 5.31 -2.96 11.60
CA MET A 36 6.67 -2.75 12.12
C MET A 36 7.03 -3.71 13.26
N SER A 37 6.14 -3.92 14.22
CA SER A 37 6.46 -4.61 15.47
C SER A 37 7.06 -6.01 15.29
N PRO A 38 6.57 -6.90 14.39
CA PRO A 38 7.22 -8.19 14.16
C PRO A 38 8.46 -8.10 13.26
N CYS A 39 8.69 -6.99 12.56
CA CYS A 39 9.76 -6.83 11.57
C CYS A 39 10.95 -5.98 12.05
N LEU A 40 10.80 -5.23 13.14
CA LEU A 40 11.72 -4.15 13.56
C LEU A 40 13.18 -4.60 13.76
N ASN A 41 13.39 -5.85 14.16
CA ASN A 41 14.71 -6.44 14.38
C ASN A 41 15.06 -7.56 13.39
N GLU A 42 14.19 -7.84 12.43
CA GLU A 42 14.37 -8.95 11.48
C GLU A 42 15.41 -8.60 10.40
N TYR A 43 15.75 -7.32 10.21
CA TYR A 43 16.69 -6.88 9.16
C TYR A 43 18.12 -7.33 9.43
N LYS A 44 18.41 -7.68 10.68
CA LYS A 44 19.69 -8.22 11.12
C LYS A 44 19.77 -9.74 10.95
N LYS A 45 18.65 -10.40 10.63
CA LYS A 45 18.57 -11.86 10.52
C LYS A 45 18.69 -12.28 9.05
N PRO A 46 19.21 -13.49 8.78
CA PRO A 46 19.29 -14.02 7.42
C PRO A 46 17.90 -14.28 6.80
N ALA A 47 16.87 -14.53 7.61
CA ALA A 47 15.51 -14.73 7.16
C ALA A 47 14.50 -14.09 8.14
N PRO A 48 13.42 -13.46 7.64
CA PRO A 48 12.37 -12.88 8.47
C PRO A 48 11.49 -13.95 9.12
N SER A 49 10.97 -13.65 10.31
CA SER A 49 9.99 -14.49 11.00
C SER A 49 8.69 -14.67 10.22
N ALA A 50 8.01 -15.80 10.43
CA ALA A 50 6.71 -16.06 9.81
C ALA A 50 5.68 -14.98 10.13
N ASN A 51 5.73 -14.40 11.34
CA ASN A 51 4.83 -13.33 11.76
C ASN A 51 5.11 -12.02 11.01
N CYS A 52 6.38 -11.66 10.83
CA CYS A 52 6.76 -10.52 9.99
C CYS A 52 6.29 -10.72 8.55
N CYS A 53 6.47 -11.91 7.99
CA CYS A 53 6.00 -12.22 6.64
C CYS A 53 4.48 -12.16 6.49
N ALA A 54 3.73 -12.63 7.47
CA ALA A 54 2.27 -12.53 7.47
C ALA A 54 1.82 -11.06 7.44
N LYS A 55 2.40 -10.22 8.30
CA LYS A 55 2.10 -8.78 8.32
C LYS A 55 2.58 -8.05 7.08
N ALA A 56 3.76 -8.36 6.55
CA ALA A 56 4.23 -7.75 5.29
C ALA A 56 3.26 -8.00 4.12
N LYS A 57 2.69 -9.21 4.01
CA LYS A 57 1.68 -9.56 2.99
C LYS A 57 0.36 -8.84 3.20
N GLU A 58 -0.08 -8.76 4.45
CA GLU A 58 -1.34 -8.14 4.85
C GLU A 58 -1.39 -6.64 4.53
N HIS A 59 -0.25 -5.95 4.64
CA HIS A 59 -0.17 -4.49 4.47
C HIS A 59 0.32 -4.04 3.08
N VAL A 60 0.41 -4.93 2.09
CA VAL A 60 0.92 -4.58 0.75
C VAL A 60 0.18 -3.39 0.13
N THR A 61 -1.14 -3.36 0.25
CA THR A 61 -1.99 -2.29 -0.30
C THR A 61 -1.89 -0.99 0.48
N CYS A 62 -1.59 -1.06 1.78
CA CYS A 62 -1.45 0.10 2.67
C CYS A 62 -0.08 0.78 2.54
N PHE A 63 0.91 0.08 1.99
CA PHE A 63 2.32 0.47 2.06
C PHE A 63 2.57 1.88 1.52
N CYS A 64 1.98 2.26 0.39
CA CYS A 64 2.14 3.62 -0.14
C CYS A 64 1.58 4.71 0.76
N GLY A 65 0.50 4.43 1.50
CA GLY A 65 -0.04 5.36 2.49
C GLY A 65 0.97 5.63 3.61
N TYR A 66 1.68 4.59 4.07
CA TYR A 66 2.72 4.77 5.08
C TYR A 66 3.94 5.55 4.57
N MET A 67 4.28 5.40 3.29
CA MET A 67 5.42 6.10 2.69
C MET A 67 5.18 7.61 2.50
N GLN A 68 3.96 8.11 2.71
CA GLN A 68 3.67 9.55 2.73
C GLN A 68 4.21 10.25 3.98
N SER A 69 4.43 9.51 5.07
CA SER A 69 5.06 10.03 6.28
C SER A 69 6.58 9.86 6.18
N GLU A 70 7.32 10.97 6.24
CA GLU A 70 8.79 10.96 6.23
C GLU A 70 9.38 10.18 7.41
N ASP A 71 8.74 10.21 8.58
CA ASP A 71 9.17 9.44 9.76
C ASP A 71 9.03 7.93 9.53
N LEU A 72 7.87 7.49 9.07
CA LEU A 72 7.62 6.07 8.77
C LEU A 72 8.52 5.59 7.63
N LYS A 73 8.65 6.40 6.58
CA LYS A 73 9.56 6.14 5.46
C LYS A 73 10.99 5.90 5.95
N ARG A 74 11.53 6.81 6.77
CA ARG A 74 12.88 6.65 7.35
C ARG A 74 13.04 5.35 8.13
N VAL A 75 12.02 4.96 8.92
CA VAL A 75 12.09 3.73 9.70
C VAL A 75 12.03 2.50 8.79
N PHE A 76 11.12 2.47 7.83
CA PHE A 76 10.96 1.40 6.86
C PHE A 76 12.17 1.20 5.96
N ASP A 77 12.81 2.29 5.52
CA ASP A 77 14.05 2.25 4.77
C ASP A 77 15.19 1.69 5.65
N ARG A 78 15.30 2.09 6.92
CA ARG A 78 16.32 1.56 7.85
C ARG A 78 16.19 0.06 8.15
N ILE A 79 14.97 -0.46 8.23
CA ILE A 79 14.74 -1.89 8.46
C ILE A 79 14.65 -2.68 7.15
N GLU A 80 15.00 -2.08 6.01
CA GLU A 80 14.96 -2.71 4.68
C GLU A 80 13.62 -3.41 4.37
N ILE A 81 12.47 -2.82 4.74
CA ILE A 81 11.18 -3.51 4.74
C ILE A 81 10.78 -4.06 3.35
N ARG A 82 11.17 -3.38 2.27
CA ARG A 82 10.93 -3.86 0.88
C ARG A 82 11.68 -5.15 0.58
N LYS A 83 12.92 -5.28 1.07
CA LYS A 83 13.72 -6.50 0.91
C LYS A 83 13.13 -7.64 1.74
N MET A 84 12.66 -7.34 2.96
CA MET A 84 11.94 -8.31 3.79
C MET A 84 10.70 -8.84 3.10
N ALA A 85 9.84 -7.95 2.57
CA ALA A 85 8.65 -8.33 1.84
C ALA A 85 8.99 -9.27 0.68
N LYS A 86 10.05 -8.96 -0.09
CA LYS A 86 10.52 -9.82 -1.19
C LYS A 86 10.92 -11.21 -0.72
N MET A 87 11.67 -11.33 0.39
CA MET A 87 12.02 -12.64 0.98
C MET A 87 10.79 -13.41 1.45
N CYS A 88 9.73 -12.71 1.87
CA CYS A 88 8.45 -13.30 2.25
C CYS A 88 7.55 -13.66 1.06
N GLY A 89 7.95 -13.34 -0.18
CA GLY A 89 7.12 -13.54 -1.38
C GLY A 89 6.05 -12.48 -1.59
N ALA A 90 6.21 -11.30 -0.98
CA ALA A 90 5.38 -10.12 -1.21
C ALA A 90 6.17 -9.05 -1.98
N THR A 91 5.48 -8.26 -2.79
CA THR A 91 6.10 -7.11 -3.47
C THR A 91 5.31 -5.86 -3.14
N PHE A 92 5.96 -4.90 -2.48
CA PHE A 92 5.34 -3.60 -2.27
C PHE A 92 5.29 -2.80 -3.56
N PRO A 93 4.19 -2.07 -3.81
CA PRO A 93 4.06 -1.22 -5.00
C PRO A 93 5.13 -0.12 -5.03
N PRO A 94 5.45 0.39 -6.23
CA PRO A 94 6.16 1.65 -6.36
C PRO A 94 5.24 2.77 -5.83
N CYS A 95 5.80 3.48 -4.86
CA CYS A 95 5.38 4.74 -4.27
C CYS A 95 6.69 5.53 -4.20
#